data_AF-A0A7C3M3D6-F1
#
_entry.id   AF-A0A7C3M3D6-F1
#
_cell.length_a   1.000
_cell.length_b   1.000
_cell.length_c   1.000
_cell.angle_alpha   90.00
_cell.angle_beta   90.00
_cell.angle_gamma   90.00
#
_symmetry.space_group_name_H-M   'P 1'
#
loop_
_entity.id
_entity.type
_entity.pdbx_description
1 polymer ?
#
loop_
_entity_poly.entity_id
_entity_poly.type
_entity_poly.pdbx_seq_one_letter_code
_entity_poly.pdbx_strand_id
1 'polypeptide(L)'
;MSKKEGITIEKEVLRNLAKRAEGDLRAAINDLETVARGRKKVTLEDLEVLGYREREANIFDTLKVIFKTQSALPAKLAITNIDKDPEELFWWIENNITKEYEKPEEIAKAFDFLSKADLFRQRINLTQNWKFRAYMIDLMTAGVALSKKEMYRKFTKYEYPKRLAILGSTKGLRKEEKELFLKLSQLLHCSTRKIRLEYLPYLKIIFKGNLEKIIS
;
A
#
# COMPACT_ATOMS: atom_id res chain seq x y z
N MET A 1 -11.30 -22.10 -15.38
CA MET A 1 -12.31 -21.29 -16.11
C MET A 1 -11.90 -21.05 -17.55
N SER A 2 -10.75 -20.42 -17.86
CA SER A 2 -10.31 -20.11 -19.24
C SER A 2 -10.38 -21.26 -20.27
N LYS A 3 -9.93 -22.48 -19.94
CA LYS A 3 -10.10 -23.67 -20.83
C LYS A 3 -11.54 -24.19 -20.93
N LYS A 4 -12.38 -23.95 -19.92
CA LYS A 4 -13.80 -24.36 -19.90
C LYS A 4 -14.71 -23.35 -20.61
N GLU A 5 -14.28 -22.10 -20.74
CA GLU A 5 -15.01 -20.98 -21.37
C GLU A 5 -14.59 -20.76 -22.85
N GLY A 6 -13.59 -21.49 -23.35
CA GLY A 6 -13.09 -21.33 -24.73
C GLY A 6 -12.29 -20.05 -24.98
N ILE A 7 -11.79 -19.40 -23.92
CA ILE A 7 -11.09 -18.11 -23.99
C ILE A 7 -9.58 -18.34 -23.94
N THR A 8 -8.87 -17.93 -24.98
CA THR A 8 -7.41 -18.04 -25.06
C THR A 8 -6.77 -16.86 -24.32
N ILE A 9 -6.10 -17.13 -23.21
CA ILE A 9 -5.43 -16.10 -22.39
C ILE A 9 -3.92 -16.32 -22.46
N GLU A 10 -3.18 -15.26 -22.71
CA GLU A 10 -1.72 -15.29 -22.68
C GLU A 10 -1.18 -15.46 -21.24
N LYS A 11 -0.10 -16.24 -21.08
CA LYS A 11 0.50 -16.50 -19.76
C LYS A 11 0.91 -15.23 -19.02
N GLU A 12 1.31 -14.20 -19.77
CA GLU A 12 1.74 -12.92 -19.24
C GLU A 12 0.58 -12.09 -18.68
N VAL A 13 -0.61 -12.24 -19.25
CA VAL A 13 -1.86 -11.64 -18.75
C VAL A 13 -2.22 -12.24 -17.39
N LEU A 14 -2.18 -13.56 -17.25
CA LEU A 14 -2.44 -14.25 -15.97
C LEU A 14 -1.45 -13.83 -14.87
N ARG A 15 -0.17 -13.63 -15.23
CA ARG A 15 0.86 -13.15 -14.30
C ARG A 15 0.58 -11.73 -13.82
N ASN A 16 0.14 -10.85 -14.73
CA ASN A 16 -0.22 -9.48 -14.38
C ASN A 16 -1.48 -9.40 -13.52
N LEU A 17 -2.53 -10.16 -13.86
CA LEU A 17 -3.74 -10.31 -13.04
C LEU A 17 -3.41 -10.82 -11.63
N ALA A 18 -2.57 -11.86 -11.52
CA ALA A 18 -2.16 -12.41 -10.23
C ALA A 18 -1.36 -11.42 -9.38
N LYS A 19 -0.49 -10.60 -10.01
CA LYS A 19 0.20 -9.49 -9.34
C LYS A 19 -0.78 -8.41 -8.87
N ARG A 20 -1.73 -8.01 -9.73
CA ARG A 20 -2.73 -6.97 -9.44
C ARG A 20 -3.66 -7.35 -8.29
N ALA A 21 -4.06 -8.60 -8.23
CA ALA A 21 -4.98 -9.07 -7.19
C ALA A 21 -4.30 -9.30 -5.83
N GLU A 22 -2.96 -9.14 -5.72
CA GLU A 22 -2.18 -9.33 -4.48
C GLU A 22 -2.50 -10.63 -3.70
N GLY A 23 -2.86 -11.69 -4.42
CA GLY A 23 -3.24 -12.99 -3.85
C GLY A 23 -4.71 -13.15 -3.48
N ASP A 24 -5.57 -12.17 -3.77
CA ASP A 24 -7.03 -12.31 -3.71
C ASP A 24 -7.54 -12.98 -4.99
N LEU A 25 -7.85 -14.28 -4.88
CA LEU A 25 -8.35 -15.06 -6.01
C LEU A 25 -9.68 -14.51 -6.55
N ARG A 26 -10.53 -13.92 -5.70
CA ARG A 26 -11.83 -13.40 -6.11
C ARG A 26 -11.68 -12.12 -6.91
N ALA A 27 -10.81 -11.21 -6.47
CA ALA A 27 -10.46 -10.01 -7.23
C ALA A 27 -9.87 -10.37 -8.59
N ALA A 28 -8.94 -11.34 -8.63
CA ALA A 28 -8.35 -11.81 -9.89
C ALA A 28 -9.38 -12.41 -10.86
N ILE A 29 -10.38 -13.13 -10.35
CA ILE A 29 -11.45 -13.71 -11.16
C ILE A 29 -12.35 -12.60 -11.72
N ASN A 30 -12.75 -11.64 -10.90
CA ASN A 30 -13.58 -10.51 -11.33
C ASN A 30 -12.89 -9.65 -12.38
N ASP A 31 -11.60 -9.35 -12.19
CA ASP A 31 -10.81 -8.59 -13.16
C ASP A 31 -10.67 -9.38 -14.47
N LEU A 32 -10.44 -10.70 -14.40
CA LEU A 32 -10.37 -11.53 -15.58
C LEU A 32 -11.72 -11.59 -16.31
N GLU A 33 -12.82 -11.76 -15.60
CA GLU A 33 -14.16 -11.79 -16.18
C GLU A 33 -14.49 -10.46 -16.86
N THR A 34 -14.12 -9.34 -16.24
CA THR A 34 -14.31 -7.98 -16.80
C THR A 34 -13.58 -7.83 -18.14
N VAL A 35 -12.34 -8.31 -18.24
CA VAL A 35 -11.54 -8.22 -19.47
C VAL A 35 -11.96 -9.26 -20.52
N ALA A 36 -12.42 -10.43 -20.07
CA ALA A 36 -12.78 -11.54 -20.94
C ALA A 36 -14.23 -11.46 -21.46
N ARG A 37 -15.09 -10.63 -20.86
CA ARG A 37 -16.52 -10.53 -21.21
C ARG A 37 -16.70 -10.14 -22.69
N GLY A 38 -17.30 -11.05 -23.46
CA GLY A 38 -17.59 -10.85 -24.88
C GLY A 38 -16.41 -11.08 -25.83
N ARG A 39 -15.27 -11.64 -25.36
CA ARG A 39 -14.06 -11.83 -26.16
C ARG A 39 -13.58 -13.28 -26.18
N LYS A 40 -13.00 -13.72 -27.31
CA LYS A 40 -12.42 -15.08 -27.47
C LYS A 40 -10.92 -15.16 -27.17
N LYS A 41 -10.23 -14.02 -27.18
CA LYS A 41 -8.81 -13.88 -26.86
C LYS A 41 -8.61 -12.64 -25.99
N VAL A 42 -7.74 -12.75 -24.99
CA VAL A 42 -7.35 -11.64 -24.10
C VAL A 42 -5.84 -11.42 -24.21
N THR A 43 -5.43 -10.21 -24.60
CA THR A 43 -4.02 -9.79 -24.72
C THR A 43 -3.61 -8.85 -23.58
N LEU A 44 -2.33 -8.49 -23.51
CA LEU A 44 -1.80 -7.53 -22.55
C LEU A 44 -2.42 -6.13 -22.67
N GLU A 45 -2.76 -5.70 -23.88
CA GLU A 45 -3.39 -4.40 -24.15
C GLU A 45 -4.80 -4.34 -23.54
N ASP A 46 -5.50 -5.47 -23.49
CA ASP A 46 -6.83 -5.55 -22.89
C ASP A 46 -6.79 -5.35 -21.36
N LEU A 47 -5.64 -5.55 -20.74
CA LEU A 47 -5.41 -5.26 -19.33
C LEU A 47 -5.25 -3.75 -19.06
N GLU A 48 -5.13 -2.89 -20.07
CA GLU A 48 -5.13 -1.43 -19.89
C GLU A 48 -6.49 -0.93 -19.39
N VAL A 49 -7.59 -1.59 -19.81
CA VAL A 49 -8.97 -1.29 -19.39
C VAL A 49 -9.18 -1.47 -17.88
N LEU A 50 -8.36 -2.29 -17.23
CA LEU A 50 -8.39 -2.48 -15.76
C LEU A 50 -7.78 -1.30 -14.98
N GLY A 51 -7.27 -0.27 -15.67
CA GLY A 51 -7.12 1.08 -15.11
C GLY A 51 -5.92 1.31 -14.17
N TYR A 52 -4.92 0.41 -14.09
CA TYR A 52 -3.78 0.60 -13.17
C TYR A 52 -3.04 1.92 -13.42
N ARG A 53 -2.83 2.28 -14.70
CA ARG A 53 -2.19 3.54 -15.11
C ARG A 53 -3.10 4.75 -14.86
N GLU A 54 -4.40 4.62 -15.07
CA GLU A 54 -5.38 5.69 -14.85
C GLU A 54 -5.52 6.03 -13.36
N ARG A 55 -5.55 5.01 -12.50
CA ARG A 55 -5.55 5.16 -11.03
C ARG A 55 -4.25 5.79 -10.52
N GLU A 56 -3.10 5.40 -11.08
CA GLU A 56 -1.81 6.03 -10.74
C GLU A 56 -1.74 7.48 -11.21
N ALA A 57 -2.20 7.80 -12.42
CA ALA A 57 -2.28 9.18 -12.91
C ALA A 57 -3.15 10.05 -11.99
N ASN A 58 -4.32 9.53 -11.60
CA ASN A 58 -5.26 10.22 -10.70
C ASN A 58 -4.65 10.53 -9.33
N ILE A 59 -3.86 9.61 -8.74
CA ILE A 59 -3.22 9.89 -7.45
C ILE A 59 -2.09 10.93 -7.56
N PHE A 60 -1.33 10.93 -8.65
CA PHE A 60 -0.29 11.94 -8.86
C PHE A 60 -0.89 13.34 -9.02
N ASP A 61 -2.00 13.47 -9.73
CA ASP A 61 -2.72 14.73 -9.88
C ASP A 61 -3.30 15.20 -8.53
N THR A 62 -3.83 14.27 -7.75
CA THR A 62 -4.33 14.58 -6.39
C THR A 62 -3.20 15.08 -5.48
N LEU A 63 -2.05 14.40 -5.48
CA LEU A 63 -0.88 14.85 -4.73
C LEU A 63 -0.44 16.24 -5.17
N LYS A 64 -0.45 16.53 -6.48
CA LYS A 64 -0.13 17.84 -7.02
C LYS A 64 -1.06 18.91 -6.48
N VAL A 65 -2.37 18.65 -6.42
CA VAL A 65 -3.36 19.58 -5.84
C VAL A 65 -3.07 19.83 -4.36
N ILE A 66 -2.92 18.77 -3.57
CA ILE A 66 -2.65 18.85 -2.12
C ILE A 66 -1.37 19.64 -1.84
N PHE A 67 -0.28 19.29 -2.54
CA PHE A 67 1.03 19.87 -2.29
C PHE A 67 1.17 21.30 -2.83
N LYS A 68 0.47 21.67 -3.91
CA LYS A 68 0.63 23.00 -4.53
C LYS A 68 -0.42 24.02 -4.08
N THR A 69 -1.60 23.62 -3.64
CA THR A 69 -2.63 24.58 -3.20
C THR A 69 -2.24 25.34 -1.93
N GLN A 70 -2.71 26.59 -1.78
CA GLN A 70 -2.60 27.38 -0.55
C GLN A 70 -3.94 27.50 0.19
N SER A 71 -4.95 26.73 -0.22
CA SER A 71 -6.30 26.79 0.32
C SER A 71 -6.75 25.43 0.85
N ALA A 72 -7.39 25.43 2.02
CA ALA A 72 -7.87 24.22 2.68
C ALA A 72 -8.92 23.46 1.85
N LEU A 73 -9.87 24.19 1.27
CA LEU A 73 -11.00 23.58 0.56
C LEU A 73 -10.55 22.77 -0.68
N PRO A 74 -9.72 23.31 -1.60
CA PRO A 74 -9.18 22.51 -2.71
C PRO A 74 -8.38 21.29 -2.24
N ALA A 75 -7.58 21.41 -1.18
CA ALA A 75 -6.81 20.28 -0.64
C ALA A 75 -7.74 19.16 -0.16
N LYS A 76 -8.78 19.53 0.61
CA LYS A 76 -9.78 18.60 1.14
C LYS A 76 -10.57 17.92 0.02
N LEU A 77 -10.99 18.68 -0.99
CA LEU A 77 -11.78 18.16 -2.11
C LEU A 77 -10.95 17.33 -3.10
N ALA A 78 -9.62 17.46 -3.10
CA ALA A 78 -8.77 16.69 -4.01
C ALA A 78 -8.97 15.17 -3.89
N ILE A 79 -9.40 14.69 -2.73
CA ILE A 79 -9.64 13.27 -2.48
C ILE A 79 -10.93 12.73 -3.10
N THR A 80 -11.89 13.57 -3.47
CA THR A 80 -13.23 13.11 -3.91
C THR A 80 -13.19 12.37 -5.23
N ASN A 81 -12.17 12.60 -6.04
CA ASN A 81 -12.04 12.04 -7.38
C ASN A 81 -11.09 10.84 -7.42
N ILE A 82 -10.59 10.40 -6.26
CA ILE A 82 -9.62 9.31 -6.14
C ILE A 82 -10.36 7.98 -5.96
N ASP A 83 -10.04 6.99 -6.80
CA ASP A 83 -10.55 5.61 -6.66
C ASP A 83 -9.78 4.79 -5.61
N LYS A 84 -8.77 5.39 -4.96
CA LYS A 84 -7.97 4.77 -3.90
C LYS A 84 -8.56 5.03 -2.53
N ASP A 85 -8.35 4.10 -1.61
CA ASP A 85 -8.72 4.33 -0.22
C ASP A 85 -7.89 5.50 0.37
N PRO A 86 -8.50 6.50 0.99
CA PRO A 86 -7.87 7.48 1.86
C PRO A 86 -6.78 6.93 2.80
N GLU A 87 -6.88 5.69 3.26
CA GLU A 87 -5.79 5.03 4.00
C GLU A 87 -4.54 4.79 3.17
N GLU A 88 -4.69 4.47 1.88
CA GLU A 88 -3.57 4.37 0.94
C GLU A 88 -2.98 5.76 0.66
N LEU A 89 -3.83 6.75 0.39
CA LEU A 89 -3.41 8.14 0.12
C LEU A 89 -2.56 8.72 1.25
N PHE A 90 -2.84 8.38 2.51
CA PHE A 90 -2.01 8.75 3.65
C PHE A 90 -0.52 8.44 3.41
N TRP A 91 -0.22 7.23 2.93
CA TRP A 91 1.16 6.79 2.69
C TRP A 91 1.79 7.47 1.47
N TRP A 92 0.97 7.82 0.47
CA TRP A 92 1.39 8.64 -0.66
C TRP A 92 1.79 10.04 -0.24
N ILE A 93 1.04 10.67 0.65
CA ILE A 93 1.38 11.98 1.19
C ILE A 93 2.67 11.88 2.02
N GLU A 94 2.74 10.93 2.96
CA GLU A 94 3.93 10.68 3.81
C GLU A 94 5.23 10.59 3.01
N ASN A 95 5.23 9.74 1.98
CA ASN A 95 6.41 9.43 1.18
C ASN A 95 6.88 10.60 0.30
N ASN A 96 6.00 11.57 0.03
CA ASN A 96 6.26 12.64 -0.92
C ASN A 96 6.37 14.05 -0.29
N ILE A 97 6.11 14.22 1.01
CA ILE A 97 6.29 15.49 1.73
C ILE A 97 7.70 16.07 1.49
N THR A 98 8.74 15.28 1.71
CA THR A 98 10.14 15.73 1.60
C THR A 98 10.62 15.92 0.17
N LYS A 99 9.80 15.52 -0.81
CA LYS A 99 10.09 15.77 -2.23
C LYS A 99 9.56 17.11 -2.69
N GLU A 100 8.39 17.50 -2.19
CA GLU A 100 7.84 18.82 -2.46
C GLU A 100 8.48 19.88 -1.55
N TYR A 101 8.40 19.71 -0.24
CA TYR A 101 8.80 20.73 0.72
C TYR A 101 10.30 20.64 1.00
N GLU A 102 10.96 21.80 1.03
CA GLU A 102 12.42 21.89 1.22
C GLU A 102 12.78 22.52 2.57
N LYS A 103 11.93 23.42 3.08
CA LYS A 103 12.16 24.08 4.37
C LYS A 103 11.91 23.12 5.53
N PRO A 104 12.89 22.91 6.44
CA PRO A 104 12.74 21.99 7.57
C PRO A 104 11.51 22.26 8.43
N GLU A 105 11.14 23.53 8.63
CA GLU A 105 10.00 23.93 9.45
C GLU A 105 8.66 23.54 8.79
N GLU A 106 8.57 23.66 7.47
CA GLU A 106 7.37 23.28 6.69
C GLU A 106 7.23 21.76 6.62
N ILE A 107 8.34 21.04 6.47
CA ILE A 107 8.40 19.57 6.53
C ILE A 107 7.94 19.10 7.92
N ALA A 108 8.51 19.65 8.99
CA ALA A 108 8.14 19.30 10.36
C ALA A 108 6.65 19.56 10.63
N LYS A 109 6.13 20.71 10.20
CA LYS A 109 4.71 21.06 10.32
C LYS A 109 3.81 20.10 9.52
N ALA A 110 4.22 19.71 8.32
CA ALA A 110 3.50 18.71 7.52
C ALA A 110 3.43 17.34 8.22
N PHE A 111 4.55 16.88 8.78
CA PHE A 111 4.57 15.64 9.55
C PHE A 111 3.80 15.72 10.87
N ASP A 112 3.73 16.89 11.52
CA ASP A 112 2.88 17.09 12.71
C ASP A 112 1.39 16.90 12.37
N PHE A 113 0.91 17.52 11.28
CA PHE A 113 -0.45 17.30 10.80
C PHE A 113 -0.71 15.84 10.40
N LEU A 114 0.24 15.22 9.72
CA LEU A 114 0.11 13.83 9.31
C LEU A 114 0.12 12.86 10.51
N SER A 115 0.90 13.17 11.55
CA SER A 115 0.92 12.40 12.81
C SER A 115 -0.42 12.50 13.53
N LYS A 116 -1.05 13.68 13.55
CA LYS A 116 -2.41 13.85 14.08
C LYS A 116 -3.43 13.07 13.26
N ALA A 117 -3.31 13.05 11.93
CA ALA A 117 -4.15 12.23 11.07
C ALA A 117 -4.00 10.73 11.39
N ASP A 118 -2.78 10.27 11.71
CA ASP A 118 -2.50 8.88 12.09
C ASP A 118 -3.20 8.48 13.40
N LEU A 119 -3.30 9.39 14.38
CA LEU A 119 -4.08 9.14 15.61
C LEU A 119 -5.56 8.88 15.30
N PHE A 120 -6.15 9.62 14.37
CA PHE A 120 -7.51 9.36 13.91
C PHE A 120 -7.59 8.06 13.11
N ARG A 121 -6.62 7.76 12.25
CA ARG A 121 -6.54 6.47 11.52
C ARG A 121 -6.52 5.29 12.50
N GLN A 122 -5.67 5.36 13.52
CA GLN A 122 -5.60 4.33 14.57
C GLN A 122 -6.93 4.19 15.31
N ARG A 123 -7.57 5.31 15.68
CA ARG A 123 -8.86 5.30 16.36
C ARG A 123 -9.97 4.70 15.49
N ILE A 124 -10.01 5.00 14.20
CA ILE A 124 -10.95 4.39 13.24
C ILE A 124 -10.75 2.88 13.23
N ASN A 125 -9.51 2.42 13.10
CA ASN A 125 -9.21 0.98 13.07
C ASN A 125 -9.62 0.25 14.37
N LEU A 126 -9.41 0.88 15.51
CA LEU A 126 -9.76 0.29 16.82
C LEU A 126 -11.27 0.30 17.11
N THR A 127 -11.97 1.38 16.76
CA THR A 127 -13.36 1.60 17.17
C THR A 127 -14.38 1.35 16.06
N GLN A 128 -13.92 1.20 14.81
CA GLN A 128 -14.75 1.14 13.61
C GLN A 128 -15.69 2.35 13.45
N ASN A 129 -15.37 3.47 14.10
CA ASN A 129 -16.16 4.68 14.02
C ASN A 129 -15.72 5.54 12.82
N TRP A 130 -16.36 5.31 11.68
CA TRP A 130 -16.06 5.97 10.40
C TRP A 130 -16.30 7.48 10.39
N LYS A 131 -17.01 8.05 11.38
CA LYS A 131 -17.18 9.51 11.49
C LYS A 131 -15.85 10.24 11.66
N PHE A 132 -14.85 9.58 12.25
CA PHE A 132 -13.52 10.16 12.42
C PHE A 132 -12.73 10.30 11.11
N ARG A 133 -13.19 9.67 10.03
CA ARG A 133 -12.52 9.71 8.72
C ARG A 133 -12.44 11.11 8.14
N ALA A 134 -13.46 11.95 8.38
CA ALA A 134 -13.43 13.35 7.96
C ALA A 134 -12.25 14.11 8.58
N TYR A 135 -11.97 13.89 9.87
CA TYR A 135 -10.84 14.53 10.56
C TYR A 135 -9.49 14.02 10.06
N MET A 136 -9.37 12.71 9.83
CA MET A 136 -8.18 12.12 9.22
C MET A 136 -7.90 12.76 7.85
N ILE A 137 -8.92 12.85 6.99
CA ILE A 137 -8.82 13.45 5.66
C ILE A 137 -8.41 14.92 5.76
N ASP A 138 -9.07 15.70 6.62
CA ASP A 138 -8.80 17.15 6.76
C ASP A 138 -7.34 17.40 7.19
N LEU A 139 -6.84 16.60 8.13
CA LEU A 139 -5.48 16.74 8.64
C LEU A 139 -4.43 16.30 7.62
N MET A 140 -4.62 15.15 6.96
CA MET A 140 -3.64 14.65 6.00
C MET A 140 -3.64 15.44 4.68
N THR A 141 -4.74 16.10 4.31
CA THR A 141 -4.84 16.90 3.10
C THR A 141 -4.63 18.40 3.38
N ALA A 142 -5.63 19.10 3.91
CA ALA A 142 -5.59 20.53 4.17
C ALA A 142 -4.52 20.91 5.19
N GLY A 143 -4.34 20.11 6.25
CA GLY A 143 -3.27 20.32 7.23
C GLY A 143 -1.89 20.33 6.58
N VAL A 144 -1.58 19.31 5.77
CA VAL A 144 -0.32 19.22 5.02
C VAL A 144 -0.18 20.34 3.99
N ALA A 145 -1.26 20.67 3.26
CA ALA A 145 -1.24 21.73 2.25
C ALA A 145 -0.91 23.11 2.86
N LEU A 146 -1.44 23.41 4.04
CA LEU A 146 -1.24 24.68 4.76
C LEU A 146 0.04 24.71 5.64
N SER A 147 0.88 23.67 5.56
CA SER A 147 2.17 23.65 6.24
C SER A 147 3.20 24.56 5.60
N LYS A 148 3.12 24.77 4.28
CA LYS A 148 4.01 25.66 3.53
C LYS A 148 3.50 27.11 3.54
N LYS A 149 4.43 28.07 3.48
CA LYS A 149 4.09 29.49 3.34
C LYS A 149 3.66 29.84 1.91
N GLU A 150 4.41 29.34 0.93
CA GLU A 150 4.24 29.66 -0.49
C GLU A 150 4.22 28.39 -1.33
N MET A 151 3.61 28.47 -2.52
CA MET A 151 3.61 27.36 -3.48
C MET A 151 5.03 27.14 -4.05
N TYR A 152 5.52 25.90 -3.97
CA TYR A 152 6.76 25.49 -4.62
C TYR A 152 6.58 25.40 -6.16
N ARG A 153 7.25 26.30 -6.88
CA ARG A 153 7.24 26.38 -8.36
C ARG A 153 8.34 25.51 -8.98
N LYS A 154 8.45 24.26 -8.54
CA LYS A 154 9.37 23.26 -9.11
C LYS A 154 8.60 22.06 -9.66
N PHE A 155 9.27 21.35 -10.56
CA PHE A 155 8.87 20.02 -10.93
C PHE A 155 9.22 19.05 -9.80
N THR A 156 8.24 18.28 -9.34
CA THR A 156 8.42 17.25 -8.33
C THR A 156 7.98 15.92 -8.91
N LYS A 157 8.89 14.95 -8.95
CA LYS A 157 8.56 13.57 -9.32
C LYS A 157 8.02 12.84 -8.10
N TYR A 158 6.71 12.80 -7.96
CA TYR A 158 6.07 11.97 -6.94
C TYR A 158 6.32 10.49 -7.22
N GLU A 159 6.46 9.69 -6.17
CA GLU A 159 6.66 8.25 -6.30
C GLU A 159 5.76 7.47 -5.36
N TYR A 160 5.58 6.20 -5.71
CA TYR A 160 4.88 5.22 -4.92
C TYR A 160 5.45 5.08 -3.49
N PRO A 161 4.61 4.84 -2.47
CA PRO A 161 5.06 4.70 -1.09
C PRO A 161 5.97 3.49 -0.91
N LYS A 162 7.20 3.74 -0.45
CA LYS A 162 8.16 2.66 -0.17
C LYS A 162 7.61 1.66 0.87
N ARG A 163 6.87 2.16 1.87
CA ARG A 163 6.24 1.31 2.89
C ARG A 163 5.26 0.30 2.29
N LEU A 164 4.39 0.74 1.38
CA LEU A 164 3.44 -0.16 0.71
C LEU A 164 4.19 -1.17 -0.16
N ALA A 165 5.25 -0.75 -0.86
CA ALA A 165 6.05 -1.65 -1.68
C ALA A 165 6.72 -2.74 -0.83
N ILE A 166 7.29 -2.38 0.32
CA ILE A 166 7.89 -3.31 1.29
C ILE A 166 6.82 -4.23 1.90
N LEU A 167 5.68 -3.70 2.28
CA LEU A 167 4.59 -4.49 2.86
C LEU A 167 4.05 -5.51 1.85
N GLY A 168 3.90 -5.11 0.58
CA GLY A 168 3.50 -6.00 -0.51
C GLY A 168 4.54 -7.09 -0.76
N SER A 169 5.82 -6.71 -0.94
CA SER A 169 6.90 -7.68 -1.26
C SER A 169 7.15 -8.69 -0.13
N THR A 170 7.03 -8.27 1.12
CA THR A 170 7.24 -9.15 2.29
C THR A 170 6.00 -9.90 2.74
N LYS A 171 4.83 -9.70 2.10
CA LYS A 171 3.55 -10.30 2.53
C LYS A 171 3.60 -11.83 2.58
N GLY A 172 4.19 -12.46 1.55
CA GLY A 172 4.36 -13.92 1.47
C GLY A 172 5.24 -14.46 2.59
N LEU A 173 6.46 -13.90 2.72
CA LEU A 173 7.41 -14.26 3.78
C LEU A 173 6.80 -14.10 5.18
N ARG A 174 6.10 -12.99 5.44
CA ARG A 174 5.43 -12.74 6.73
C ARG A 174 4.31 -13.74 7.00
N LYS A 175 3.62 -14.22 5.96
CA LYS A 175 2.58 -15.25 6.09
C LYS A 175 3.20 -16.60 6.47
N GLU A 176 4.24 -17.03 5.75
CA GLU A 176 4.96 -18.28 6.04
C GLU A 176 5.60 -18.26 7.44
N GLU A 177 6.26 -17.16 7.80
CA GLU A 177 6.84 -16.97 9.13
C GLU A 177 5.76 -17.05 10.22
N LYS A 178 4.60 -16.42 10.00
CA LYS A 178 3.47 -16.47 10.94
C LYS A 178 2.94 -17.90 11.11
N GLU A 179 2.79 -18.65 10.02
CA GLU A 179 2.36 -20.05 10.06
C GLU A 179 3.36 -20.94 10.80
N LEU A 180 4.67 -20.75 10.56
CA LEU A 180 5.73 -21.44 11.30
C LEU A 180 5.67 -21.13 12.80
N PHE A 181 5.54 -19.85 13.16
CA PHE A 181 5.48 -19.45 14.57
C PHE A 181 4.22 -19.93 15.27
N LEU A 182 3.10 -20.06 14.56
CA LEU A 182 1.89 -20.67 15.11
C LEU A 182 2.13 -22.15 15.46
N LYS A 183 2.80 -22.92 14.61
CA LYS A 183 3.16 -24.32 14.91
C LYS A 183 4.10 -24.41 16.12
N LEU A 184 5.16 -23.59 16.14
CA LEU A 184 6.08 -23.54 17.28
C LEU A 184 5.38 -23.10 18.56
N SER A 185 4.42 -22.19 18.48
CA SER A 185 3.64 -21.70 19.63
C SER A 185 2.85 -22.80 20.30
N GLN A 186 2.27 -23.71 19.51
CA GLN A 186 1.56 -24.87 20.01
C GLN A 186 2.49 -25.90 20.68
N LEU A 187 3.68 -26.13 20.10
CA LEU A 187 4.66 -27.08 20.63
C LEU A 187 5.36 -26.58 21.90
N LEU A 188 5.68 -25.28 21.95
CA LEU A 188 6.44 -24.66 23.04
C LEU A 188 5.54 -24.00 24.09
N HIS A 189 4.22 -24.05 23.90
CA HIS A 189 3.21 -23.44 24.76
C HIS A 189 3.50 -21.96 25.11
N CYS A 190 4.01 -21.21 24.15
CA CYS A 190 4.41 -19.82 24.33
C CYS A 190 3.92 -18.92 23.19
N SER A 191 3.86 -17.61 23.42
CA SER A 191 3.35 -16.68 22.41
C SER A 191 4.27 -16.61 21.18
N THR A 192 3.68 -16.33 20.01
CA THR A 192 4.44 -16.11 18.76
C THR A 192 5.44 -14.95 18.88
N ARG A 193 5.13 -13.95 19.73
CA ARG A 193 6.06 -12.87 20.07
C ARG A 193 7.28 -13.40 20.82
N LYS A 194 7.07 -14.26 21.82
CA LYS A 194 8.16 -14.89 22.58
C LYS A 194 9.05 -15.74 21.67
N ILE A 195 8.44 -16.52 20.77
CA ILE A 195 9.18 -17.30 19.75
C ILE A 195 10.06 -16.41 18.88
N ARG A 196 9.51 -15.31 18.35
CA ARG A 196 10.25 -14.39 17.49
C ARG A 196 11.43 -13.75 18.20
N LEU A 197 11.24 -13.29 19.43
CA LEU A 197 12.25 -12.51 20.16
C LEU A 197 13.29 -13.39 20.85
N GLU A 198 12.87 -14.48 21.47
CA GLU A 198 13.73 -15.29 22.34
C GLU A 198 14.21 -16.55 21.64
N TYR A 199 13.37 -17.27 20.89
CA TYR A 199 13.75 -18.58 20.34
C TYR A 199 14.39 -18.49 18.95
N LEU A 200 13.87 -17.62 18.08
CA LEU A 200 14.34 -17.49 16.70
C LEU A 200 15.84 -17.19 16.57
N PRO A 201 16.46 -16.32 17.40
CA PRO A 201 17.90 -16.09 17.34
C PRO A 201 18.71 -17.38 17.59
N TYR A 202 18.34 -18.18 18.59
CA TYR A 202 19.02 -19.44 18.89
C TYR A 202 18.77 -20.49 17.81
N LEU A 203 17.54 -20.61 17.32
CA LEU A 203 17.23 -21.53 16.22
C LEU A 203 18.07 -21.21 14.98
N LYS A 204 18.24 -19.93 14.63
CA LYS A 204 19.11 -19.52 13.52
C LYS A 204 20.57 -19.95 13.74
N ILE A 205 21.09 -19.83 14.96
CA ILE A 205 22.46 -20.26 15.29
C ILE A 205 22.58 -21.78 15.20
N ILE A 206 21.65 -22.53 15.81
CA ILE A 206 21.64 -24.00 15.82
C ILE A 206 21.57 -24.55 14.39
N PHE A 207 20.68 -24.02 13.56
CA PHE A 207 20.54 -24.47 12.17
C PHE A 207 21.73 -24.05 11.30
N LYS A 208 22.34 -22.89 11.54
CA LYS A 208 23.54 -22.46 10.82
C LYS A 208 24.75 -23.34 11.16
N GLY A 209 24.95 -23.67 12.44
CA GLY A 209 26.03 -24.56 12.89
C GLY A 209 25.85 -26.04 12.49
N ASN A 210 24.61 -26.51 12.31
CA ASN A 210 24.34 -27.86 11.81
C ASN A 210 24.49 -27.98 10.28
N LEU A 211 24.23 -26.92 9.51
CA LEU A 211 24.48 -26.92 8.06
C LEU A 211 25.96 -27.09 7.72
N GLU A 212 26.86 -26.51 8.53
CA GLU A 212 28.32 -26.68 8.35
C GLU A 212 28.80 -28.11 8.66
N LYS A 213 28.16 -28.80 9.62
CA LYS A 213 28.46 -30.22 9.96
C LYS A 213 27.87 -31.26 9.01
N ILE A 214 26.88 -30.89 8.19
CA ILE A 214 26.24 -31.81 7.22
C ILE A 214 26.95 -31.75 5.85
N ILE A 215 27.73 -30.70 5.60
CA ILE A 215 28.47 -30.50 4.34
C ILE A 215 29.96 -30.93 4.47
N SER A 216 30.44 -31.18 5.69
CA SER A 216 31.75 -31.78 5.97
C SER A 216 31.68 -33.31 6.04
#